data_AF-A0A0K8MDS9-F1
#
_entry.id   AF-A0A0K8MDS9-F1
#
_cell.length_a   1.000
_cell.length_b   1.000
_cell.length_c   1.000
_cell.angle_alpha   90.00
_cell.angle_beta   90.00
_cell.angle_gamma   90.00
#
_symmetry.space_group_name_H-M   'P 1'
#
loop_
_entity.id
_entity.type
_entity.pdbx_description
1 polymer ?
#
loop_
_entity_poly.entity_id
_entity_poly.type
_entity_poly.pdbx_seq_one_letter_code
_entity_poly.pdbx_strand_id
1 'polypeptide(L)'
;MSEQEKVSKGIVLGYQEITEMLPHRYPFLMVDRVEKIISSESAVGFKNVTANEYFFQGHFPQYPIMPGVLIIEAIAQTAGILVCYSMNLKNQRHVYFMSIEEARFRRPVVPGDILELRVQKSRIAKRFGNSKEKL
;
A
#
# COMPACT_ATOMS: atom_id res chain seq x y z
N MET A 1 19.60 20.36 -8.39
CA MET A 1 20.28 19.08 -8.15
C MET A 1 20.14 18.22 -9.40
N SER A 2 21.21 17.57 -9.86
CA SER A 2 21.23 16.84 -11.14
C SER A 2 20.55 15.47 -11.02
N GLU A 3 19.99 14.96 -12.12
CA GLU A 3 19.32 13.65 -12.21
C GLU A 3 20.22 12.48 -11.80
N GLN A 4 21.54 12.64 -11.91
CA GLN A 4 22.52 11.60 -11.60
C GLN A 4 22.72 11.37 -10.10
N GLU A 5 22.46 12.35 -9.23
CA GLU A 5 22.56 12.15 -7.77
C GLU A 5 21.38 11.34 -7.20
N LYS A 6 20.22 11.35 -7.88
CA LYS A 6 19.01 10.60 -7.46
C LYS A 6 19.15 9.08 -7.62
N VAL A 7 20.09 8.61 -8.43
CA VAL A 7 20.27 7.18 -8.74
C VAL A 7 21.04 6.44 -7.63
N SER A 8 21.79 7.14 -6.77
CA SER A 8 22.64 6.50 -5.74
C SER A 8 21.99 6.33 -4.36
N LYS A 9 21.00 7.15 -4.01
CA LYS A 9 20.10 6.93 -2.87
C LYS A 9 18.81 6.34 -3.44
N GLY A 10 18.57 5.05 -3.19
CA GLY A 10 17.33 4.40 -3.63
C GLY A 10 16.11 5.26 -3.31
N ILE A 11 15.16 5.32 -4.23
CA ILE A 11 14.00 6.20 -4.13
C ILE A 11 13.19 5.81 -2.89
N VAL A 12 13.00 6.78 -2.00
CA VAL A 12 12.20 6.67 -0.77
C VAL A 12 11.03 7.63 -0.89
N LEU A 13 9.82 7.13 -0.72
CA LEU A 13 8.60 7.93 -0.62
C LEU A 13 8.17 8.00 0.84
N GLY A 14 8.05 9.21 1.37
CA GLY A 14 7.53 9.46 2.70
C GLY A 14 6.05 9.79 2.67
N TYR A 15 5.53 10.22 3.83
CA TYR A 15 4.12 10.54 4.03
C TYR A 15 3.61 11.57 3.00
N GLN A 16 4.37 12.62 2.72
CA GLN A 16 3.95 13.68 1.80
C GLN A 16 3.73 13.12 0.38
N GLU A 17 4.72 12.40 -0.16
CA GLU A 17 4.62 11.79 -1.49
C GLU A 17 3.49 10.76 -1.56
N ILE A 18 3.31 9.95 -0.50
CA ILE A 18 2.23 8.97 -0.42
C ILE A 18 0.86 9.66 -0.46
N THR A 19 0.67 10.76 0.26
CA THR A 19 -0.60 11.50 0.27
C THR A 19 -0.92 12.22 -1.03
N GLU A 20 0.10 12.52 -1.87
CA GLU A 20 -0.11 13.02 -3.23
C GLU A 20 -0.59 11.91 -4.20
N MET A 21 -0.21 10.66 -3.93
CA MET A 21 -0.54 9.52 -4.78
C MET A 21 -1.87 8.86 -4.40
N LEU A 22 -2.11 8.68 -3.10
CA LEU A 22 -3.29 8.01 -2.57
C LEU A 22 -4.35 9.00 -2.07
N PRO A 23 -5.64 8.72 -2.28
CA PRO A 23 -6.73 9.52 -1.69
C PRO A 23 -6.96 9.20 -0.20
N HIS A 24 -6.43 8.08 0.32
CA HIS A 24 -6.63 7.66 1.71
C HIS A 24 -6.08 8.66 2.71
N ARG A 25 -6.82 8.89 3.79
CA ARG A 25 -6.44 9.77 4.92
C ARG A 25 -6.78 9.09 6.23
N TYR A 26 -6.36 9.68 7.35
CA TYR A 26 -6.76 9.18 8.67
C TYR A 26 -8.28 8.99 8.75
N PRO A 27 -8.78 7.85 9.29
CA PRO A 27 -8.02 6.79 9.96
C PRO A 27 -7.62 5.61 9.03
N PHE A 28 -7.67 5.76 7.72
CA PHE A 28 -7.55 4.65 6.74
C PHE A 28 -6.31 4.71 5.83
N LEU A 29 -5.38 5.65 6.02
CA LEU A 29 -4.06 5.59 5.37
C LEU A 29 -3.12 4.73 6.22
N MET A 30 -2.69 3.60 5.67
CA MET A 30 -2.00 2.53 6.40
C MET A 30 -0.56 2.28 5.95
N VAL A 31 0.01 3.16 5.13
CA VAL A 31 1.41 3.04 4.66
C VAL A 31 2.17 4.30 5.07
N ASP A 32 3.22 4.14 5.86
CA ASP A 32 4.00 5.25 6.41
C ASP A 32 5.17 5.63 5.50
N ARG A 33 5.74 4.64 4.79
CA ARG A 33 6.90 4.80 3.91
C ARG A 33 6.93 3.75 2.83
N VAL A 34 7.48 4.07 1.65
CA VAL A 34 7.76 3.10 0.59
C VAL A 34 9.20 3.25 0.12
N GLU A 35 9.88 2.13 -0.06
CA GLU A 35 11.27 2.03 -0.52
C GLU A 35 11.41 0.97 -1.62
N LYS A 36 12.62 0.88 -2.21
CA LYS A 36 13.02 -0.18 -3.15
C LYS A 36 12.03 -0.33 -4.30
N ILE A 37 11.58 0.80 -4.85
CA ILE A 37 10.60 0.81 -5.94
C ILE A 37 11.29 0.48 -7.25
N ILE A 38 10.83 -0.59 -7.90
CA ILE A 38 11.15 -0.91 -9.29
C ILE A 38 9.88 -0.65 -10.10
N SER A 39 9.92 0.39 -10.94
CA SER A 39 8.75 0.85 -11.70
C SER A 39 8.12 -0.29 -12.49
N SER A 40 6.79 -0.40 -12.38
CA SER A 40 5.95 -1.44 -12.98
C SER A 40 6.23 -2.88 -12.52
N GLU A 41 7.07 -3.10 -11.51
CA GLU A 41 7.45 -4.44 -11.04
C GLU A 41 7.22 -4.66 -9.56
N SER A 42 7.83 -3.88 -8.67
CA SER A 42 7.79 -4.15 -7.23
C SER A 42 8.04 -2.93 -6.36
N ALA A 43 7.63 -3.01 -5.11
CA ALA A 43 7.92 -2.02 -4.08
C ALA A 43 7.88 -2.66 -2.68
N VAL A 44 8.49 -1.99 -1.69
CA VAL A 44 8.42 -2.38 -0.29
C VAL A 44 7.82 -1.24 0.52
N GLY A 45 6.58 -1.43 0.98
CA GLY A 45 5.91 -0.53 1.89
C GLY A 45 6.24 -0.85 3.35
N PHE A 46 6.09 0.14 4.22
CA PHE A 46 6.26 -0.01 5.65
C PHE A 46 5.06 0.55 6.40
N LYS A 47 4.56 -0.24 7.35
CA LYS A 47 3.53 0.15 8.30
C LYS A 47 4.05 -0.06 9.72
N ASN A 48 4.29 1.04 10.42
CA ASN A 48 4.58 1.06 11.83
C ASN A 48 3.29 0.86 12.62
N VAL A 49 3.31 -0.11 13.52
CA VAL A 49 2.16 -0.48 14.33
C VAL A 49 2.33 0.11 15.72
N THR A 50 1.44 1.01 16.11
CA THR A 50 1.51 1.71 17.40
C THR A 50 0.26 1.51 18.22
N ALA A 51 0.40 1.41 19.55
CA ALA A 51 -0.73 1.24 20.47
C ALA A 51 -1.74 2.41 20.39
N ASN A 52 -1.32 3.55 19.84
CA ASN A 52 -2.16 4.75 19.69
C ASN A 52 -3.04 4.73 18.42
N GLU A 53 -3.21 3.58 17.75
CA GLU A 53 -4.11 3.47 16.60
C GLU A 53 -5.54 3.15 17.03
N TYR A 54 -6.50 3.78 16.36
CA TYR A 54 -7.92 3.76 16.72
C TYR A 54 -8.51 2.35 16.90
N PHE A 55 -8.07 1.38 16.09
CA PHE A 55 -8.63 0.02 16.11
C PHE A 55 -8.20 -0.80 17.32
N PHE A 56 -7.10 -0.46 18.01
CA PHE A 56 -6.67 -1.20 19.19
C PHE A 56 -7.59 -1.02 20.40
N GLN A 57 -8.36 0.08 20.44
CA GLN A 57 -9.39 0.28 21.48
C GLN A 57 -10.44 -0.84 21.48
N GLY A 58 -10.70 -1.43 20.31
CA GLY A 58 -11.70 -2.48 20.13
C GLY A 58 -11.13 -3.86 19.77
N HIS A 59 -9.86 -3.97 19.37
CA HIS A 59 -9.31 -5.20 18.82
C HIS A 59 -7.95 -5.59 19.46
N PHE A 60 -7.91 -6.12 20.67
CA PHE A 60 -8.98 -6.20 21.68
C PHE A 60 -8.51 -5.47 22.95
N PRO A 61 -9.42 -4.95 23.80
CA PRO A 61 -9.06 -4.09 24.94
C PRO A 61 -7.91 -4.58 25.85
N GLN A 62 -7.78 -5.89 26.08
CA GLN A 62 -6.71 -6.48 26.89
C GLN A 62 -5.60 -7.16 26.06
N TYR A 63 -5.82 -7.30 24.75
CA TYR A 63 -4.89 -8.01 23.86
C TYR A 63 -4.89 -7.30 22.50
N PRO A 64 -4.13 -6.20 22.38
CA PRO A 64 -4.12 -5.37 21.18
C PRO A 64 -3.49 -6.14 20.01
N ILE A 65 -4.30 -6.51 19.03
CA ILE A 65 -3.88 -7.18 17.80
C ILE A 65 -4.31 -6.31 16.62
N MET A 66 -3.45 -6.08 15.64
CA MET A 66 -3.87 -5.41 14.41
C MET A 66 -4.83 -6.33 13.64
N PRO A 67 -6.04 -5.87 13.27
CA PRO A 67 -6.95 -6.68 12.45
C PRO A 67 -6.29 -7.13 11.15
N GLY A 68 -6.35 -8.42 10.84
CA GLY A 68 -5.68 -8.99 9.65
C GLY A 68 -6.12 -8.33 8.33
N VAL A 69 -7.39 -7.90 8.26
CA VAL A 69 -7.93 -7.16 7.11
C VAL A 69 -7.23 -5.81 6.88
N LEU A 70 -6.73 -5.15 7.92
CA LEU A 70 -5.97 -3.90 7.79
C LEU A 70 -4.55 -4.15 7.29
N ILE A 71 -3.99 -5.34 7.52
CA ILE A 71 -2.72 -5.76 6.91
C ILE A 71 -2.92 -5.91 5.40
N ILE A 72 -4.00 -6.57 4.98
CA ILE A 72 -4.34 -6.71 3.55
C ILE A 72 -4.53 -5.32 2.92
N GLU A 73 -5.27 -4.42 3.59
CA GLU A 73 -5.46 -3.05 3.14
C GLU A 73 -4.13 -2.31 2.95
N ALA A 74 -3.21 -2.40 3.92
CA ALA A 74 -1.89 -1.78 3.81
C ALA A 74 -1.06 -2.33 2.62
N ILE A 75 -1.16 -3.63 2.35
CA ILE A 75 -0.55 -4.26 1.16
C ILE A 75 -1.20 -3.71 -0.12
N ALA A 76 -2.52 -3.61 -0.17
CA ALA A 76 -3.26 -3.08 -1.31
C ALA A 76 -2.89 -1.61 -1.57
N GLN A 77 -2.77 -0.78 -0.54
CA GLN A 77 -2.30 0.60 -0.64
C GLN A 77 -0.86 0.69 -1.15
N THR A 78 0.02 -0.19 -0.69
CA THR A 78 1.40 -0.27 -1.19
C THR A 78 1.43 -0.61 -2.69
N ALA A 79 0.59 -1.54 -3.13
CA ALA A 79 0.44 -1.85 -4.55
C ALA A 79 -0.15 -0.66 -5.35
N GLY A 80 -1.12 0.05 -4.77
CA GLY A 80 -1.66 1.30 -5.34
C GLY A 80 -0.58 2.37 -5.52
N ILE A 81 0.29 2.57 -4.54
CA ILE A 81 1.43 3.48 -4.62
C ILE A 81 2.37 3.08 -5.75
N LEU A 82 2.70 1.78 -5.87
CA LEU A 82 3.51 1.27 -6.98
C LEU A 82 2.88 1.60 -8.33
N VAL A 83 1.57 1.42 -8.50
CA VAL A 83 0.86 1.74 -9.75
C VAL A 83 0.90 3.24 -10.04
N CYS A 84 0.55 4.09 -9.07
CA CYS A 84 0.58 5.53 -9.21
C CYS A 84 1.98 6.04 -9.58
N TYR A 85 3.00 5.55 -8.88
CA TYR A 85 4.40 5.86 -9.15
C TYR A 85 4.80 5.45 -10.57
N SER A 86 4.47 4.22 -10.97
CA SER A 86 4.86 3.67 -12.27
C SER A 86 4.23 4.38 -13.46
N MET A 87 3.02 4.91 -13.27
CA MET A 87 2.25 5.62 -14.30
C MET A 87 2.39 7.16 -14.18
N ASN A 88 3.22 7.66 -13.26
CA ASN A 88 3.39 9.08 -12.94
C ASN A 88 2.05 9.80 -12.68
N LEU A 89 1.15 9.12 -11.96
CA LEU A 89 -0.20 9.58 -11.65
C LEU A 89 -0.20 10.29 -10.30
N LYS A 90 -0.59 11.57 -10.32
CA LYS A 90 -0.87 12.34 -9.10
C LYS A 90 -2.37 12.41 -8.86
N ASN A 91 -2.78 12.25 -7.59
CA ASN A 91 -4.11 12.56 -7.11
C ASN A 91 -5.25 11.86 -7.91
N GLN A 92 -5.07 10.57 -8.21
CA GLN A 92 -5.97 9.85 -9.12
C GLN A 92 -7.12 9.11 -8.43
N ARG A 93 -8.13 8.83 -9.28
CA ARG A 93 -9.43 8.23 -8.99
C ARG A 93 -9.31 6.95 -8.16
N HIS A 94 -10.33 6.72 -7.34
CA HIS A 94 -10.50 5.53 -6.49
C HIS A 94 -9.95 4.26 -7.14
N VAL A 95 -8.84 3.74 -6.60
CA VAL A 95 -8.34 2.41 -6.93
C VAL A 95 -9.23 1.43 -6.18
N TYR A 96 -9.92 0.57 -6.93
CA TYR A 96 -10.79 -0.43 -6.35
C TYR A 96 -10.04 -1.73 -6.20
N PHE A 97 -10.05 -2.24 -4.99
CA PHE A 97 -9.56 -3.57 -4.69
C PHE A 97 -10.64 -4.59 -5.07
N MET A 98 -10.32 -5.48 -6.01
CA MET A 98 -11.32 -6.33 -6.67
C MET A 98 -11.43 -7.73 -6.06
N SER A 99 -10.30 -8.34 -5.71
CA SER A 99 -10.25 -9.69 -5.18
C SER A 99 -9.02 -9.91 -4.31
N ILE A 100 -9.13 -10.88 -3.41
CA ILE A 100 -8.04 -11.41 -2.59
C ILE A 100 -8.03 -12.91 -2.80
N GLU A 101 -6.87 -13.47 -3.09
CA GLU A 101 -6.67 -14.91 -3.22
C GLU A 101 -5.58 -15.36 -2.24
N GLU A 102 -5.77 -16.52 -1.62
CA GLU A 102 -4.77 -17.21 -0.80
C GLU A 102 -4.17 -16.43 0.39
N ALA A 103 -4.91 -15.47 0.97
CA ALA A 103 -4.45 -14.75 2.16
C ALA A 103 -4.29 -15.70 3.37
N ARG A 104 -3.10 -15.66 4.01
CA ARG A 104 -2.77 -16.47 5.19
C ARG A 104 -2.10 -15.61 6.26
N PHE A 105 -2.70 -15.58 7.44
CA PHE A 105 -2.14 -14.91 8.62
C PHE A 105 -1.41 -15.93 9.49
N ARG A 106 -0.10 -15.77 9.65
CA ARG A 106 0.75 -16.76 10.34
C ARG A 106 0.99 -16.45 11.81
N ARG A 107 1.04 -15.16 12.17
CA ARG A 107 1.21 -14.69 13.54
C ARG A 107 0.44 -13.39 13.74
N PRO A 108 -0.03 -13.11 14.97
CA PRO A 108 -0.55 -11.79 15.31
C PRO A 108 0.49 -10.70 15.08
N VAL A 109 -0.01 -9.52 14.73
CA VAL A 109 0.77 -8.29 14.64
C VAL A 109 0.31 -7.39 15.79
N VAL A 110 1.26 -6.85 16.54
CA VAL A 110 1.01 -6.15 17.81
C VAL A 110 1.71 -4.79 17.84
N PRO A 111 1.32 -3.87 18.73
CA PRO A 111 2.04 -2.61 18.91
C PRO A 111 3.56 -2.80 19.09
N GLY A 112 4.34 -1.98 18.39
CA GLY A 112 5.80 -2.08 18.33
C GLY A 112 6.33 -2.82 17.10
N ASP A 113 5.49 -3.58 16.40
CA ASP A 113 5.89 -4.23 15.14
C ASP A 113 6.09 -3.20 14.01
N ILE A 114 7.01 -3.54 13.10
CA ILE A 114 7.12 -2.90 11.78
C ILE A 114 6.75 -3.94 10.74
N LEU A 115 5.67 -3.68 10.01
CA LEU A 115 5.28 -4.51 8.88
C LEU A 115 6.02 -4.08 7.63
N GLU A 116 6.82 -4.99 7.09
CA GLU A 116 7.41 -4.87 5.76
C GLU A 116 6.47 -5.48 4.72
N LEU A 117 5.89 -4.63 3.87
CA LEU A 117 4.84 -4.94 2.90
C LEU A 117 5.45 -5.07 1.51
N ARG A 118 5.89 -6.27 1.14
CA ARG A 118 6.46 -6.53 -0.18
C ARG A 118 5.37 -6.77 -1.21
N VAL A 119 5.35 -5.96 -2.25
CA VAL A 119 4.44 -6.13 -3.39
C VAL A 119 5.23 -6.40 -4.66
N GLN A 120 4.74 -7.35 -5.45
CA GLN A 120 5.27 -7.67 -6.76
C GLN A 120 4.11 -7.83 -7.74
N LYS A 121 4.22 -7.20 -8.90
CA LYS A 121 3.28 -7.35 -9.99
C LYS A 121 3.49 -8.71 -10.65
N SER A 122 2.49 -9.57 -10.58
CA SER A 122 2.56 -10.92 -11.17
C SER A 122 2.27 -10.90 -12.68
N ARG A 123 1.15 -10.32 -13.13
CA ARG A 123 0.76 -10.15 -14.55
C ARG A 123 -0.25 -9.00 -14.74
N ILE A 124 -0.30 -8.41 -15.94
CA ILE A 124 -1.38 -7.48 -16.32
C ILE A 124 -2.63 -8.31 -16.67
N ALA A 125 -3.70 -8.18 -15.88
CA ALA A 125 -5.01 -8.64 -16.32
C ALA A 125 -5.49 -7.77 -17.49
N LYS A 126 -5.94 -8.38 -18.58
CA LYS A 126 -6.61 -7.65 -19.68
C LYS A 126 -7.78 -6.88 -19.08
N ARG A 127 -7.90 -5.61 -19.47
CA ARG A 127 -9.01 -4.72 -19.08
C ARG A 127 -10.33 -5.46 -19.31
N PHE A 128 -11.10 -5.72 -18.26
CA PHE A 128 -12.46 -6.24 -18.39
C PHE A 128 -13.35 -5.10 -18.92
N GLY A 129 -13.46 -5.05 -20.25
CA GLY A 129 -14.26 -4.07 -20.97
C GLY A 129 -14.67 -4.65 -22.31
N ASN A 130 -15.60 -5.60 -22.30
CA ASN A 130 -16.39 -5.91 -23.48
C ASN A 130 -17.48 -4.84 -23.64
N SER A 131 -17.08 -3.62 -24.00
CA SER A 131 -18.02 -2.64 -24.53
C SER A 131 -18.18 -2.95 -26.02
N LYS A 132 -19.04 -3.93 -26.35
CA LYS A 132 -19.61 -3.97 -27.70
C LYS A 132 -20.56 -2.79 -27.79
N GLU A 133 -20.06 -1.65 -28.29
CA GLU A 133 -20.90 -0.69 -28.97
C GLU A 133 -21.50 -1.40 -30.19
N LYS A 134 -22.80 -1.68 -30.14
CA LYS A 134 -23.60 -1.88 -31.34
C LYS A 134 -24.51 -0.67 -31.46
N LEU A 135 -24.30 0.06 -32.55
CA LEU A 135 -25.31 0.87 -33.23
C LEU A 135 -26.56 0.03 -33.50
#